data_AF-A0A176YN49-F1
#
_entry.id   AF-A0A176YN49-F1
#
_cell.length_a   1.000
_cell.length_b   1.000
_cell.length_c   1.000
_cell.angle_alpha   90.00
_cell.angle_beta   90.00
_cell.angle_gamma   90.00
#
_symmetry.space_group_name_H-M   'P 1'
#
loop_
_entity.id
_entity.type
_entity.pdbx_description
1 polymer ?
#
loop_
_entity_poly.entity_id
_entity_poly.type
_entity_poly.pdbx_seq_one_letter_code
_entity_poly.pdbx_strand_id
1 'polypeptide(L)' 'MTNKRKGSGINSSSRILGDRTFAAISAVEGLKLGKASKERLSALNKSKLTPAQKRAEVLRAYVQPKGR' A
#
# COMPACT_ATOMS: atom_id res chain seq x y z
N MET A 1 -25.61 -35.73 5.53
CA MET A 1 -24.45 -35.00 4.96
C MET A 1 -24.98 -33.79 4.20
N THR A 2 -24.87 -32.58 4.74
CA THR A 2 -25.39 -31.37 4.07
C THR A 2 -24.25 -30.36 3.93
N ASN A 3 -23.67 -30.29 2.73
CA ASN A 3 -22.65 -29.31 2.36
C ASN A 3 -23.27 -27.92 2.29
N LYS A 4 -23.11 -27.15 3.37
CA LYS A 4 -23.45 -25.72 3.41
C LYS A 4 -22.39 -24.96 2.60
N ARG A 5 -22.61 -24.80 1.30
CA ARG A 5 -21.80 -23.87 0.48
C ARG A 5 -22.03 -22.46 1.04
N LYS A 6 -21.04 -21.95 1.77
CA LYS A 6 -21.02 -20.57 2.27
C LYS A 6 -21.02 -19.66 1.05
N GLY A 7 -22.17 -19.06 0.76
CA GLY A 7 -22.29 -18.03 -0.26
C GLY A 7 -21.26 -16.93 0.02
N SER A 8 -20.40 -16.68 -0.96
CA SER A 8 -19.50 -15.54 -0.94
C SER A 8 -20.36 -14.29 -1.05
N GLY A 9 -20.72 -13.73 0.10
CA GLY A 9 -21.33 -12.41 0.18
C GLY A 9 -20.30 -11.41 -0.34
N ILE A 10 -20.47 -10.99 -1.59
CA ILE A 10 -19.80 -9.81 -2.12
C ILE A 10 -20.47 -8.62 -1.44
N ASN A 11 -20.07 -8.36 -0.19
CA ASN A 11 -20.18 -7.01 0.33
C ASN A 11 -19.27 -6.17 -0.56
N SER A 12 -19.84 -5.17 -1.23
CA SER A 12 -19.13 -4.08 -1.91
C SER A 12 -18.37 -3.19 -0.91
N SER A 13 -17.87 -3.76 0.19
CA SER A 13 -16.78 -3.23 1.00
C SER A 13 -15.54 -3.21 0.12
N SER A 14 -14.95 -2.03 -0.07
CA SER A 14 -13.74 -1.81 -0.86
C SER A 14 -12.75 -2.97 -0.69
N ARG A 15 -12.46 -3.67 -1.80
CA ARG A 15 -11.49 -4.77 -1.80
C ARG A 15 -10.10 -4.18 -1.70
N ILE A 16 -9.68 -3.81 -0.48
CA ILE A 16 -8.34 -3.31 -0.22
C ILE A 16 -7.35 -4.45 -0.48
N LEU A 17 -6.45 -4.23 -1.42
CA LEU A 17 -5.34 -5.14 -1.67
C LEU A 17 -4.41 -5.08 -0.45
N GLY A 18 -4.18 -6.22 0.19
CA GLY A 18 -3.14 -6.31 1.21
C GLY A 18 -1.75 -6.20 0.58
N ASP A 19 -0.74 -5.91 1.42
CA ASP A 19 0.65 -5.66 1.02
C ASP A 19 1.21 -6.76 0.09
N ARG A 20 0.89 -8.03 0.38
CA ARG A 20 1.34 -9.18 -0.43
C ARG A 20 0.80 -9.13 -1.86
N THR A 21 -0.48 -8.82 -2.03
CA THR A 21 -1.11 -8.76 -3.36
C THR A 21 -0.62 -7.54 -4.13
N PHE A 22 -0.50 -6.39 -3.46
CA PHE A 22 0.03 -5.19 -4.07
C PHE A 22 1.49 -5.38 -4.53
N ALA A 23 2.33 -6.04 -3.72
CA ALA A 23 3.71 -6.36 -4.08
C ALA A 23 3.79 -7.33 -5.27
N ALA A 24 2.93 -8.34 -5.32
CA ALA A 24 2.88 -9.28 -6.44
C ALA A 24 2.52 -8.58 -7.76
N ILE A 25 1.52 -7.70 -7.75
CA ILE A 25 1.12 -6.92 -8.92
C ILE A 25 2.25 -5.97 -9.34
N SER A 26 2.82 -5.24 -8.38
CA SER A 26 3.91 -4.29 -8.65
C SER A 26 5.13 -4.97 -9.27
N ALA A 27 5.44 -6.19 -8.84
CA ALA A 27 6.55 -6.98 -9.37
C ALA A 27 6.31 -7.41 -10.83
N VAL A 28 5.08 -7.80 -11.19
CA VAL A 28 4.71 -8.14 -12.58
C VAL A 28 4.88 -6.92 -13.48
N GLU A 29 4.54 -5.74 -13.01
CA GLU A 29 4.73 -4.48 -13.77
C GLU A 29 6.18 -3.95 -13.74
N GLY A 30 7.10 -4.66 -13.10
CA GLY A 30 8.50 -4.23 -12.98
C GLY A 30 8.70 -2.99 -12.09
N LEU A 31 7.68 -2.58 -11.33
CA LEU A 31 7.74 -1.43 -10.45
C LEU A 31 8.58 -1.74 -9.21
N LYS A 32 9.64 -0.95 -9.00
CA LYS A 32 10.53 -1.06 -7.85
C LYS A 32 10.68 0.30 -7.17
N LEU A 33 10.72 0.29 -5.84
CA LEU A 33 11.04 1.48 -5.08
C LEU A 33 12.51 1.87 -5.26
N GLY A 34 12.77 3.15 -5.54
CA GLY A 34 14.11 3.73 -5.47
C GLY A 34 14.65 3.76 -4.04
N LYS A 35 15.96 4.00 -3.88
CA LYS A 35 16.64 4.01 -2.57
C LYS A 35 15.95 4.94 -1.56
N ALA A 36 15.72 6.20 -1.94
CA ALA A 36 15.07 7.19 -1.08
C ALA A 36 13.64 6.78 -0.68
N SER A 37 12.90 6.14 -1.60
CA SER A 37 11.55 5.65 -1.35
C SER A 37 11.55 4.47 -0.36
N LYS A 38 12.52 3.56 -0.46
CA LYS A 38 12.71 2.44 0.47
C LYS A 38 13.04 2.92 1.88
N GLU A 39 13.96 3.87 1.99
CA GLU A 39 14.34 4.48 3.28
C GLU A 39 13.15 5.15 3.95
N ARG A 40 12.37 5.92 3.18
CA ARG A 40 11.13 6.55 3.67
C ARG A 40 10.10 5.53 4.13
N LEU A 41 9.88 4.47 3.36
CA LEU A 41 8.94 3.40 3.74
C LEU A 41 9.36 2.74 5.05
N SER A 42 10.66 2.44 5.23
CA SER A 42 11.20 1.90 6.47
C SER A 42 10.98 2.83 7.66
N ALA A 43 11.23 4.13 7.49
CA ALA A 43 10.99 5.15 8.52
C ALA A 43 9.49 5.27 8.87
N LEU A 44 8.60 5.26 7.87
CA LEU A 44 7.15 5.33 8.05
C LEU A 44 6.57 4.08 8.72
N ASN A 45 7.15 2.90 8.49
CA ASN A 45 6.71 1.67 9.15
C ASN A 45 7.10 1.63 10.62
N LYS A 46 8.21 2.26 10.99
CA LYS A 46 8.67 2.40 12.39
C LYS A 46 7.97 3.53 13.14
N SER A 47 7.30 4.45 12.43
CA SER A 47 6.61 5.58 13.06
C SER A 47 5.21 5.18 13.56
N LYS A 48 4.74 5.87 14.61
CA LYS A 48 3.39 5.70 15.17
C LYS A 48 2.33 6.52 14.43
N LEU A 49 2.56 6.84 13.15
CA LEU A 49 1.67 7.68 12.36
C LEU A 49 0.41 6.92 11.92
N THR A 50 -0.71 7.63 11.86
CA THR A 50 -1.94 7.09 11.28
C THR A 50 -1.79 6.88 9.76
N PRO A 51 -2.61 6.03 9.13
CA PRO A 51 -2.57 5.86 7.68
C PRO A 51 -2.72 7.17 6.89
N ALA A 52 -3.55 8.10 7.37
CA ALA A 52 -3.73 9.41 6.75
C ALA A 52 -2.44 10.26 6.82
N GLN A 53 -1.77 10.26 7.97
CA GLN A 53 -0.49 10.96 8.15
C GLN A 53 0.62 10.34 7.31
N LYS A 54 0.69 9.01 7.23
CA LYS A 54 1.65 8.32 6.35
C LYS A 54 1.47 8.73 4.89
N ARG A 55 0.24 8.79 4.41
CA ARG A 55 -0.08 9.27 3.05
C ARG A 55 0.37 10.72 2.85
N ALA A 56 0.07 11.61 3.79
CA ALA A 56 0.49 13.01 3.70
C ALA A 56 2.01 13.15 3.61
N GLU A 57 2.77 12.39 4.41
CA GLU A 57 4.23 12.41 4.39
C GLU A 57 4.81 11.88 3.07
N VAL A 58 4.20 10.83 2.50
CA VAL A 58 4.59 10.34 1.17
C VAL A 58 4.33 11.42 0.12
N LEU A 59 3.14 12.01 0.08
CA LEU A 59 2.78 13.05 -0.88
C LEU A 59 3.71 14.26 -0.78
N ARG A 60 3.95 14.76 0.44
CA ARG A 60 4.87 15.88 0.70
C ARG A 60 6.25 15.65 0.09
N ALA A 61 6.75 14.42 0.16
CA ALA A 61 8.07 14.07 -0.34
C ALA A 61 8.19 13.99 -1.88
N TYR A 62 7.07 13.93 -2.61
CA TYR A 62 7.05 13.90 -4.08
C TYR A 62 6.43 15.16 -4.71
N VAL A 63 5.61 15.92 -3.98
CA VAL A 63 5.02 17.19 -4.43
C VAL A 63 6.03 18.34 -4.37
N GLN A 64 7.08 18.23 -3.55
CA GLN A 64 8.18 19.19 -3.52
C GLN A 64 9.31 18.68 -4.42
N PRO A 65 9.35 19.03 -5.72
CA PRO A 65 10.57 18.83 -6.49
C PRO A 65 11.67 19.66 -5.81
N LYS A 66 12.76 18.99 -5.39
CA LYS A 66 14.01 19.69 -5.10
C LYS A 66 14.33 20.54 -6.34
N GLY A 67 14.53 21.83 -6.10
CA GLY A 67 14.72 22.91 -7.08
C GLY A 67 15.23 22.50 -8.46
N ARG A 68 14.55 23.02 -9.48
CA ARG A 68 15.23 23.53 -10.67
C ARG A 68 15.55 24.99 -10.43
#